data_AF-H1KC27-F1
#
_entry.id   AF-H1KC27-F1
#
_cell.length_a   1.000
_cell.length_b   1.000
_cell.length_c   1.000
_cell.angle_alpha   90.00
_cell.angle_beta   90.00
_cell.angle_gamma   90.00
#
_symmetry.space_group_name_H-M   'P 1'
#
loop_
_entity.id
_entity.type
_entity.pdbx_description
1 polymer ?
#
loop_
_entity_poly.entity_id
_entity_poly.type
_entity_poly.pdbx_seq_one_letter_code
_entity_poly.pdbx_strand_id
1 'polypeptide(L)'
;MQTLEYRFRDKAAWGAGPWQSEPDKRQWTDEATGLPCLIVRGPHGSLCGYVGVAEAHPWFGLSYSHYDAGAPQQCDAYEGSPENVITVHGGLTFSDFCADGEPEHGICHRPDEGEPDRVWWFGFDCAHSGDYSPKYDREFGWAGDVYRDQAYVEAECASLAQQLVRVSESASTPSRAEGA
;
A
#
# COMPACT_ATOMS: atom_id res chain seq x y z
N MET A 1 -2.79 6.32 15.69
CA MET A 1 -1.93 7.04 14.76
C MET A 1 -2.67 8.29 14.34
N GLN A 2 -2.09 9.46 14.55
CA GLN A 2 -2.67 10.71 14.09
C GLN A 2 -2.76 10.77 12.56
N THR A 3 -3.82 11.41 12.06
CA THR A 3 -3.93 11.74 10.65
C THR A 3 -3.02 12.91 10.33
N LEU A 4 -2.03 12.72 9.45
CA LEU A 4 -1.09 13.76 9.03
C LEU A 4 -1.04 13.84 7.50
N GLU A 5 -0.87 15.04 6.98
CA GLU A 5 -0.71 15.33 5.56
C GLU A 5 0.53 16.18 5.30
N TYR A 6 1.26 15.84 4.25
CA TYR A 6 2.45 16.56 3.82
C TYR A 6 2.30 16.99 2.37
N ARG A 7 2.72 18.23 2.08
CA ARG A 7 2.73 18.84 0.74
C ARG A 7 4.10 19.47 0.53
N PHE A 8 4.94 18.82 -0.27
CA PHE A 8 6.35 19.18 -0.44
C PHE A 8 6.80 19.21 -1.91
N ARG A 9 6.03 18.66 -2.85
CA ARG A 9 6.35 18.72 -4.28
C ARG A 9 5.79 19.99 -4.91
N ASP A 10 6.61 20.64 -5.73
CA ASP A 10 6.13 21.65 -6.67
C ASP A 10 5.43 20.96 -7.86
N LYS A 11 4.13 21.23 -8.00
CA LYS A 11 3.24 20.64 -9.01
C LYS A 11 2.78 21.66 -10.06
N ALA A 12 3.35 22.87 -10.06
CA ALA A 12 2.93 23.94 -10.97
C ALA A 12 3.03 23.55 -12.45
N ALA A 13 4.00 22.69 -12.79
CA ALA A 13 4.20 22.21 -14.16
C ALA A 13 3.30 21.03 -14.57
N TRP A 14 2.50 20.45 -13.68
CA TRP A 14 1.71 19.24 -13.98
C TRP A 14 0.35 19.53 -14.63
N GLY A 15 0.01 20.80 -14.82
CA GLY A 15 -1.29 21.19 -15.38
C GLY A 15 -2.44 21.09 -14.37
N ALA A 16 -3.66 21.35 -14.82
CA ALA A 16 -4.84 21.35 -13.96
C ALA A 16 -5.31 19.91 -13.67
N GLY A 17 -5.65 19.64 -12.41
CA GLY A 17 -6.19 18.36 -11.96
C GLY A 17 -6.29 18.28 -10.43
N PRO A 18 -6.91 17.23 -9.88
CA PRO A 18 -7.11 17.06 -8.44
C PRO A 18 -5.79 16.99 -7.67
N TRP A 19 -4.73 16.48 -8.29
CA TRP A 19 -3.37 16.43 -7.74
C TRP A 19 -2.84 17.77 -7.25
N GLN A 20 -3.37 18.91 -7.72
CA GLN A 20 -2.93 20.22 -7.25
C GLN A 20 -3.25 20.47 -5.77
N SER A 21 -4.40 20.00 -5.28
CA SER A 21 -4.84 20.18 -3.88
C SER A 21 -4.51 19.00 -2.97
N GLU A 22 -4.34 17.82 -3.56
CA GLU A 22 -4.03 16.59 -2.82
C GLU A 22 -2.66 16.64 -2.12
N PRO A 23 -2.50 15.94 -0.99
CA PRO A 23 -1.22 15.79 -0.33
C PRO A 23 -0.24 14.96 -1.18
N ASP A 24 1.05 15.11 -0.91
CA ASP A 24 2.11 14.24 -1.44
C ASP A 24 2.35 13.05 -0.52
N LYS A 25 1.97 13.16 0.74
CA LYS A 25 1.88 12.05 1.67
C LYS A 25 0.71 12.25 2.62
N ARG A 26 -0.05 11.19 2.90
CA ARG A 26 -1.07 11.15 3.95
C ARG A 26 -0.84 9.91 4.79
N GLN A 27 -0.99 10.01 6.11
CA GLN A 27 -1.09 8.85 7.00
C GLN A 27 -2.39 8.94 7.78
N TRP A 28 -3.03 7.80 8.04
CA TRP A 28 -4.22 7.71 8.88
C TRP A 28 -4.40 6.27 9.38
N THR A 29 -5.21 6.08 10.41
CA THR A 29 -5.67 4.74 10.80
C THR A 29 -6.98 4.44 10.07
N ASP A 30 -7.08 3.28 9.41
CA ASP A 30 -8.35 2.79 8.88
C ASP A 30 -9.31 2.49 10.04
N GLU A 31 -10.46 3.16 10.08
CA GLU A 31 -11.38 3.08 11.22
C GLU A 31 -12.00 1.69 11.40
N ALA A 32 -12.18 0.94 10.32
CA ALA A 32 -12.85 -0.36 10.35
C ALA A 32 -11.93 -1.47 10.88
N THR A 33 -10.64 -1.41 10.57
CA THR A 33 -9.66 -2.46 10.88
C THR A 33 -8.65 -2.06 11.96
N GLY A 34 -8.50 -0.76 12.21
CA GLY A 34 -7.45 -0.23 13.08
C GLY A 34 -6.04 -0.28 12.47
N LEU A 35 -5.89 -0.72 11.22
CA LEU A 35 -4.58 -0.80 10.57
C LEU A 35 -4.09 0.59 10.13
N PRO A 36 -2.79 0.90 10.27
CA PRO A 36 -2.23 2.14 9.75
C PRO A 36 -2.19 2.10 8.22
N CYS A 37 -2.52 3.22 7.58
CA CYS A 37 -2.52 3.40 6.14
C CYS A 37 -1.70 4.62 5.73
N LEU A 38 -1.10 4.55 4.54
CA LEU A 38 -0.39 5.65 3.90
C LEU A 38 -0.87 5.86 2.47
N ILE A 39 -0.83 7.11 2.05
CA ILE A 39 -0.68 7.52 0.66
C ILE A 39 0.69 8.15 0.51
N VAL A 40 1.44 7.77 -0.52
CA VAL A 40 2.72 8.40 -0.87
C VAL A 40 2.74 8.70 -2.36
N ARG A 41 3.10 9.93 -2.73
CA ARG A 41 3.17 10.36 -4.12
C ARG A 41 4.48 9.93 -4.77
N GLY A 42 4.34 9.09 -5.79
CA GLY A 42 5.43 8.60 -6.61
C GLY A 42 6.17 9.71 -7.37
N PRO A 43 7.35 9.41 -7.92
CA PRO A 43 8.19 10.37 -8.65
C PRO A 43 7.54 10.96 -9.91
N HIS A 44 6.49 10.31 -10.41
CA HIS A 44 5.76 10.67 -11.63
C HIS A 44 4.38 11.29 -11.38
N GLY A 45 4.06 11.56 -10.11
CA GLY A 45 2.86 12.29 -9.71
C GLY A 45 1.66 11.39 -9.38
N SER A 46 1.68 10.11 -9.73
CA SER A 46 0.70 9.13 -9.25
C SER A 46 0.75 8.98 -7.73
N LEU A 47 -0.39 8.66 -7.14
CA LEU A 47 -0.47 8.26 -5.74
C LEU A 47 -0.28 6.75 -5.63
N CYS A 48 0.34 6.32 -4.55
CA CYS A 48 0.49 4.91 -4.18
C CYS A 48 -0.10 4.71 -2.78
N GLY A 49 -0.71 3.56 -2.54
CA GLY A 49 -1.36 3.22 -1.27
C GLY A 49 -0.60 2.14 -0.51
N TYR A 50 -0.59 2.24 0.82
CA TYR A 50 0.10 1.29 1.69
C TYR A 50 -0.72 1.01 2.95
N VAL A 51 -0.68 -0.22 3.43
CA VAL A 51 -1.30 -0.66 4.68
C VAL A 51 -0.29 -1.44 5.50
N GLY A 52 -0.14 -1.04 6.76
CA GLY A 52 0.83 -1.60 7.68
C GLY A 52 0.22 -2.68 8.55
N VAL A 53 0.99 -3.72 8.84
CA VAL A 53 0.65 -4.77 9.80
C VAL A 53 1.70 -4.88 10.90
N ALA A 54 1.26 -5.23 12.11
CA ALA A 54 2.13 -5.43 13.26
C ALA A 54 2.77 -6.83 13.27
N GLU A 55 3.78 -7.05 14.12
CA GLU A 55 4.56 -8.30 14.22
C GLU A 55 3.74 -9.58 14.41
N ALA A 56 2.55 -9.48 15.01
CA ALA A 56 1.67 -10.61 15.20
C ALA A 56 0.98 -11.10 13.90
N HIS A 57 1.02 -10.32 12.82
CA HIS A 57 0.39 -10.66 11.55
C HIS A 57 1.12 -11.83 10.87
N PRO A 58 0.43 -12.85 10.33
CA PRO A 58 1.06 -14.04 9.73
C PRO A 58 2.03 -13.75 8.59
N TRP A 59 1.81 -12.65 7.87
CA TRP A 59 2.67 -12.20 6.77
C TRP A 59 3.65 -11.08 7.15
N PHE A 60 3.81 -10.78 8.43
CA PHE A 60 4.81 -9.80 8.83
C PHE A 60 6.22 -10.23 8.39
N GLY A 61 6.94 -9.37 7.66
CA GLY A 61 8.27 -9.67 7.13
C GLY A 61 8.29 -10.51 5.85
N LEU A 62 7.14 -10.88 5.30
CA LEU A 62 7.07 -11.61 4.03
C LEU A 62 7.06 -10.65 2.84
N SER A 63 7.84 -11.00 1.82
CA SER A 63 7.77 -10.34 0.50
C SER A 63 6.36 -10.50 -0.10
N TYR A 64 5.83 -9.45 -0.72
CA TYR A 64 4.52 -9.44 -1.35
C TYR A 64 4.41 -10.48 -2.47
N SER A 65 5.47 -10.67 -3.24
CA SER A 65 5.54 -11.65 -4.34
C SER A 65 6.11 -13.01 -3.93
N HIS A 66 6.47 -13.15 -2.66
CA HIS A 66 7.04 -14.38 -2.10
C HIS A 66 8.13 -15.04 -2.98
N TYR A 67 9.20 -14.30 -3.24
CA TYR A 67 10.52 -14.90 -3.49
C TYR A 67 11.26 -15.00 -2.15
N ASP A 68 11.13 -16.12 -1.44
CA ASP A 68 12.04 -16.43 -0.35
C ASP A 68 13.41 -16.73 -0.97
N ALA A 69 14.41 -15.87 -0.70
CA ALA A 69 15.76 -15.98 -1.25
C ALA A 69 16.48 -17.29 -0.83
N GLY A 70 15.92 -18.05 0.12
CA GLY A 70 16.38 -19.37 0.54
C GLY A 70 15.50 -20.55 0.11
N ALA A 71 14.32 -20.32 -0.46
CA ALA A 71 13.46 -21.40 -0.93
C ALA A 71 13.99 -21.97 -2.26
N PRO A 72 13.94 -23.31 -2.47
CA PRO A 72 14.25 -23.89 -3.77
C PRO A 72 13.40 -23.18 -4.83
N GLN A 73 14.04 -22.71 -5.89
CA GLN A 73 13.40 -22.13 -7.07
C GLN A 73 12.41 -23.14 -7.69
N GLN A 74 11.21 -23.22 -7.13
CA GLN A 74 10.05 -23.74 -7.82
C GLN A 74 9.30 -22.52 -8.33
N CYS A 75 9.41 -22.35 -9.63
CA CYS A 75 8.89 -21.27 -10.47
C CYS A 75 7.35 -21.26 -10.59
N ASP A 76 6.65 -21.82 -9.60
CA ASP A 76 5.21 -21.78 -9.51
C ASP A 76 4.86 -20.80 -8.40
N ALA A 77 4.13 -19.74 -8.75
CA ALA A 77 3.66 -18.74 -7.80
C ALA A 77 2.99 -19.48 -6.62
N TYR A 78 3.51 -19.30 -5.41
CA TYR A 78 2.94 -19.96 -4.24
C TYR A 78 1.53 -19.42 -4.07
N GLU A 79 0.51 -20.28 -4.20
CA GLU A 79 -0.91 -19.88 -4.15
C GLU A 79 -1.25 -19.12 -2.85
N GLY A 80 -0.48 -19.34 -1.78
CA GLY A 80 -0.60 -18.61 -0.52
C GLY A 80 0.24 -17.35 -0.38
N SER A 81 0.92 -16.86 -1.44
CA SER A 81 1.68 -15.61 -1.38
C SER A 81 0.75 -14.41 -1.26
N PRO A 82 1.20 -13.30 -0.64
CA PRO A 82 0.35 -12.12 -0.50
C PRO A 82 -0.22 -11.62 -1.84
N GLU A 83 0.58 -11.57 -2.91
CA GLU A 83 0.11 -11.12 -4.24
C GLU A 83 -0.98 -12.01 -4.87
N ASN A 84 -1.04 -13.30 -4.51
CA ASN A 84 -2.04 -14.24 -5.04
C ASN A 84 -3.32 -14.26 -4.22
N VAL A 85 -3.24 -13.87 -2.95
CA VAL A 85 -4.39 -13.87 -2.03
C VAL A 85 -5.06 -12.49 -1.95
N ILE A 86 -4.28 -11.41 -2.10
CA ILE A 86 -4.77 -10.04 -2.03
C ILE A 86 -5.21 -9.55 -3.41
N THR A 87 -6.39 -8.94 -3.48
CA THR A 87 -6.86 -8.21 -4.67
C THR A 87 -6.93 -6.72 -4.35
N VAL A 88 -6.10 -5.93 -5.02
CA VAL A 88 -6.04 -4.47 -4.96
C VAL A 88 -5.68 -3.93 -6.34
N HIS A 89 -5.75 -2.63 -6.56
CA HIS A 89 -5.41 -1.96 -7.83
C HIS A 89 -4.07 -2.44 -8.41
N GLY A 90 -4.14 -3.19 -9.50
CA GLY A 90 -2.96 -3.75 -10.19
C GLY A 90 -2.23 -4.88 -9.44
N GLY A 91 -2.66 -5.20 -8.21
CA GLY A 91 -1.98 -6.12 -7.30
C GLY A 91 -1.01 -5.43 -6.34
N LEU A 92 -0.41 -6.21 -5.45
CA LEU A 92 0.64 -5.71 -4.57
C LEU A 92 1.92 -5.46 -5.38
N THR A 93 2.57 -4.33 -5.15
CA THR A 93 3.84 -3.94 -5.77
C THR A 93 4.91 -3.56 -4.76
N PHE A 94 4.57 -3.63 -3.47
CA PHE A 94 5.48 -3.31 -2.38
C PHE A 94 5.24 -4.17 -1.15
N SER A 95 6.33 -4.60 -0.52
CA SER A 95 6.34 -4.97 0.89
C SER A 95 7.70 -4.74 1.52
N ASP A 96 7.77 -3.98 2.60
CA ASP A 96 8.99 -3.82 3.39
C ASP A 96 8.68 -3.18 4.75
N PHE A 97 9.71 -3.01 5.58
CA PHE A 97 9.68 -2.12 6.72
C PHE A 97 9.55 -0.65 6.29
N CYS A 98 9.53 0.25 7.28
CA CYS A 98 9.70 1.67 7.03
C CYS A 98 10.92 1.94 6.13
N ALA A 99 10.72 2.75 5.09
CA ALA A 99 11.81 3.24 4.27
C ALA A 99 12.75 4.13 5.10
N ASP A 100 14.06 4.02 4.88
CA ASP A 100 15.06 4.88 5.51
C ASP A 100 14.81 6.38 5.18
N GLY A 101 14.94 7.25 6.19
CA GLY A 101 14.85 8.70 6.03
C GLY A 101 13.72 9.33 6.84
N GLU A 102 13.37 10.57 6.48
CA GLU A 102 12.33 11.32 7.19
C GLU A 102 10.94 10.73 6.91
N PRO A 103 10.11 10.48 7.95
CA PRO A 103 8.77 9.93 7.79
C PRO A 103 7.85 10.74 6.88
N GLU A 104 8.23 11.96 6.52
CA GLU A 104 7.45 12.90 5.70
C GLU A 104 7.54 12.59 4.20
N HIS A 105 8.59 11.89 3.76
CA HIS A 105 8.91 11.69 2.35
C HIS A 105 8.87 10.21 1.90
N GLY A 106 8.89 9.27 2.85
CA GLY A 106 8.98 7.83 2.58
C GLY A 106 7.75 7.03 2.98
N ILE A 107 7.83 5.72 2.75
CA ILE A 107 6.87 4.73 3.23
C ILE A 107 7.20 4.48 4.69
N CYS A 108 6.75 5.36 5.57
CA CYS A 108 6.79 5.19 7.02
C CYS A 108 5.75 6.10 7.67
N HIS A 109 5.33 5.79 8.89
CA HIS A 109 4.45 6.64 9.68
C HIS A 109 5.22 7.37 10.77
N ARG A 110 4.62 8.44 11.30
CA ARG A 110 4.93 8.89 12.67
C ARG A 110 3.99 8.17 13.63
N PRO A 111 4.49 7.27 14.51
CA PRO A 111 3.65 6.60 15.52
C PRO A 111 3.19 7.59 16.59
N ASP A 112 2.01 7.38 17.15
CA ASP A 112 1.62 8.03 18.40
C ASP A 112 2.33 7.38 19.61
N GLU A 113 2.28 8.05 20.76
CA GLU A 113 2.81 7.51 22.01
C GLU A 113 2.15 6.15 22.34
N GLY A 114 2.98 5.11 22.48
CA GLY A 114 2.52 3.75 22.79
C GLY A 114 2.15 2.90 21.58
N GLU A 115 2.22 3.43 20.35
CA GLU A 115 2.02 2.65 19.14
C GLU A 115 3.29 1.91 18.69
N PRO A 116 3.15 0.75 18.02
CA PRO A 116 4.30 0.04 17.48
C PRO A 116 4.98 0.90 16.41
N ASP A 117 6.28 1.16 16.62
CA ASP A 117 7.15 1.80 15.64
C ASP A 117 7.50 0.81 14.51
N ARG A 118 7.55 -0.48 14.83
CA ARG A 118 7.91 -1.54 13.90
C ARG A 118 6.68 -2.07 13.16
N VAL A 119 6.51 -1.61 11.93
CA VAL A 119 5.40 -1.94 11.03
C VAL A 119 5.95 -2.51 9.72
N TRP A 120 5.29 -3.56 9.22
CA TRP A 120 5.54 -4.12 7.89
C TRP A 120 4.46 -3.62 6.93
N TRP A 121 4.84 -2.91 5.89
CA TRP A 121 3.93 -2.28 4.94
C TRP A 121 3.71 -3.18 3.75
N PHE A 122 2.46 -3.34 3.31
CA PHE A 122 2.09 -3.83 1.99
C PHE A 122 1.54 -2.69 1.16
N GLY A 123 1.87 -2.61 -0.12
CA GLY A 123 1.40 -1.50 -0.96
C GLY A 123 1.21 -1.83 -2.42
N PHE A 124 0.58 -0.88 -3.10
CA PHE A 124 0.26 -0.88 -4.53
C PHE A 124 0.53 0.53 -5.10
N ASP A 125 0.83 0.62 -6.38
CA ASP A 125 1.02 1.89 -7.08
C ASP A 125 -0.09 2.15 -8.12
N CYS A 126 -0.39 3.42 -8.36
CA CYS A 126 -1.32 3.81 -9.43
C CYS A 126 -0.56 4.35 -10.66
N ALA A 127 0.43 3.59 -11.12
CA ALA A 127 1.19 3.89 -12.34
C ALA A 127 1.20 2.68 -13.30
N HIS A 128 0.08 1.95 -13.36
CA HIS A 128 -0.11 0.83 -14.27
C HIS A 128 -0.55 1.28 -15.66
N SER A 129 -0.57 0.35 -16.62
CA SER A 129 -1.16 0.59 -17.93
C SER A 129 -2.63 1.02 -17.79
N GLY A 130 -2.98 2.20 -18.30
CA GLY A 130 -4.31 2.81 -18.15
C GLY A 130 -4.46 3.77 -16.97
N ASP A 131 -3.44 3.92 -16.12
CA ASP A 131 -3.41 4.96 -15.08
C ASP A 131 -2.77 6.24 -15.60
N TYR A 132 -3.38 7.38 -15.25
CA TYR A 132 -2.83 8.68 -15.56
C TYR A 132 -1.78 9.11 -14.52
N SER A 133 -0.59 9.48 -14.98
CA SER A 133 0.51 10.01 -14.18
C SER A 133 0.74 11.51 -14.49
N PRO A 134 0.40 12.45 -13.59
CA PRO A 134 0.41 13.89 -13.87
C PRO A 134 1.71 14.46 -14.43
N LYS A 135 2.86 13.89 -14.06
CA LYS A 135 4.16 14.35 -14.56
C LYS A 135 4.49 13.79 -15.95
N TYR A 136 4.13 12.53 -16.23
CA TYR A 136 4.49 11.85 -17.48
C TYR A 136 3.50 12.10 -18.61
N ASP A 137 2.20 12.08 -18.29
CA ASP A 137 1.18 12.02 -19.33
C ASP A 137 0.89 13.36 -19.97
N ARG A 138 1.45 14.45 -19.42
CA ARG A 138 1.51 15.74 -20.13
C ARG A 138 2.35 15.64 -21.41
N GLU A 139 3.35 14.77 -21.46
CA GLU A 139 4.28 14.64 -22.59
C GLU A 139 4.00 13.40 -23.46
N PHE A 140 3.53 12.30 -22.88
CA PHE A 140 3.40 11.00 -23.58
C PHE A 140 2.11 10.22 -23.30
N GLY A 141 1.14 10.82 -22.58
CA GLY A 141 -0.05 10.12 -22.10
C GLY A 141 -0.98 9.66 -23.21
N TRP A 142 -1.68 8.55 -22.97
CA TRP A 142 -2.61 7.98 -23.94
C TRP A 142 -4.02 8.52 -23.68
N ALA A 143 -4.78 8.75 -24.76
CA ALA A 143 -6.16 9.16 -24.63
C ALA A 143 -6.97 8.03 -23.97
N GLY A 144 -7.44 8.26 -22.74
CA GLY A 144 -8.26 7.31 -21.98
C GLY A 144 -7.69 6.91 -20.62
N ASP A 145 -6.44 7.28 -20.31
CA ASP A 145 -5.84 7.03 -19.00
C ASP A 145 -6.61 7.74 -17.88
N VAL A 146 -6.72 7.08 -16.72
CA VAL A 146 -7.53 7.56 -15.58
C VAL A 146 -6.64 7.89 -14.40
N TYR A 147 -6.76 9.11 -13.88
CA TYR A 147 -6.07 9.48 -12.64
C TYR A 147 -6.73 8.79 -11.45
N ARG A 148 -5.94 8.05 -10.68
CA ARG A 148 -6.37 7.48 -9.38
C ARG A 148 -6.16 8.55 -8.32
N ASP A 149 -7.23 9.25 -8.01
CA ASP A 149 -7.24 10.34 -7.03
C ASP A 149 -7.11 9.83 -5.59
N GLN A 150 -6.98 10.76 -4.65
CA GLN A 150 -6.84 10.43 -3.24
C GLN A 150 -7.99 9.53 -2.74
N ALA A 151 -9.24 9.80 -3.12
CA ALA A 151 -10.40 9.04 -2.65
C ALA A 151 -10.38 7.60 -3.15
N TYR A 152 -9.96 7.38 -4.41
CA TYR A 152 -9.75 6.05 -4.96
C TYR A 152 -8.69 5.28 -4.16
N VAL A 153 -7.53 5.89 -3.92
CA VAL A 153 -6.44 5.23 -3.20
C VAL A 153 -6.81 4.94 -1.74
N GLU A 154 -7.56 5.82 -1.08
CA GLU A 154 -8.10 5.56 0.26
C GLU A 154 -9.06 4.36 0.28
N ALA A 155 -9.93 4.23 -0.72
CA ALA A 155 -10.85 3.10 -0.84
C ALA A 155 -10.10 1.77 -1.08
N GLU A 156 -9.07 1.77 -1.93
CA GLU A 156 -8.21 0.62 -2.17
C GLU A 156 -7.41 0.24 -0.90
N CYS A 157 -6.89 1.22 -0.15
CA CYS A 157 -6.27 0.98 1.16
C CYS A 157 -7.26 0.35 2.16
N ALA A 158 -8.50 0.84 2.23
CA ALA A 158 -9.52 0.26 3.11
C ALA A 158 -9.86 -1.19 2.72
N SER A 159 -9.97 -1.47 1.42
CA SER A 159 -10.17 -2.83 0.89
C SER A 159 -9.00 -3.75 1.25
N LEU A 160 -7.76 -3.28 1.05
CA LEU A 160 -6.54 -4.00 1.41
C LEU A 160 -6.47 -4.30 2.90
N ALA A 161 -6.77 -3.30 3.75
CA ALA A 161 -6.75 -3.46 5.20
C ALA A 161 -7.73 -4.56 5.67
N GLN A 162 -8.95 -4.58 5.12
CA GLN A 162 -9.93 -5.62 5.43
C GLN A 162 -9.45 -7.03 5.05
N GLN A 163 -8.78 -7.16 3.90
CA GLN A 163 -8.23 -8.44 3.46
C GLN A 163 -7.09 -8.92 4.37
N LEU A 164 -6.21 -8.03 4.81
CA LEU A 164 -5.12 -8.36 5.75
C LEU A 164 -5.66 -8.81 7.11
N VAL A 165 -6.72 -8.18 7.63
CA VAL A 165 -7.39 -8.65 8.87
C VAL A 165 -7.91 -10.08 8.70
N ARG A 166 -8.59 -10.39 7.59
CA ARG A 166 -9.12 -11.75 7.33
C ARG A 166 -8.03 -12.81 7.30
N VAL A 167 -6.84 -12.49 6.81
CA VAL A 167 -5.67 -13.40 6.84
C VAL A 167 -5.28 -13.72 8.28
N SER A 168 -5.22 -12.69 9.14
CA SER A 168 -4.89 -12.87 10.57
C SER A 168 -5.93 -13.71 11.31
N GLU A 169 -7.21 -13.50 11.03
CA GLU A 169 -8.32 -14.27 11.63
C GLU A 169 -8.30 -15.74 11.17
N SER A 170 -8.02 -15.97 9.89
CA SER A 170 -7.95 -17.32 9.31
C SER A 170 -6.77 -18.13 9.89
N ALA A 171 -5.63 -17.48 10.12
CA ALA A 171 -4.47 -18.13 10.76
C ALA A 171 -4.69 -18.41 12.26
N SER A 172 -5.52 -17.61 12.92
CA SER A 172 -5.83 -17.74 14.36
C SER A 172 -6.88 -18.83 14.66
N THR A 173 -7.59 -19.30 13.64
CA THR A 173 -8.61 -20.34 13.78
C THR A 173 -7.97 -21.72 13.59
N PRO A 174 -7.82 -22.55 14.64
CA PRO A 174 -7.31 -23.91 14.47
C PRO A 174 -8.27 -24.70 13.58
N SER A 175 -7.73 -25.34 12.55
CA SER A 175 -8.45 -26.29 11.71
C SER A 175 -9.23 -27.25 12.61
N ARG A 176 -10.57 -27.21 12.51
CA ARG A 176 -11.40 -28.29 13.03
C ARG A 176 -11.05 -29.51 12.21
N ALA A 177 -10.19 -30.37 12.76
CA ALA A 177 -9.99 -31.70 12.26
C ALA A 177 -11.37 -32.33 12.06
N GLU A 178 -11.71 -32.61 10.80
CA GLU A 178 -12.87 -33.40 10.43
C GLU A 178 -12.69 -34.79 11.04
N GLY A 179 -13.32 -34.99 12.20
CA GLY A 179 -13.53 -36.28 12.80
C GLY A 179 -14.96 -36.71 12.56
N ALA A 180 -15.16 -37.58 11.56
CA ALA A 180 -16.17 -38.65 11.53
C ALA A 180 -15.95 -39.52 10.28
#